data_AF-A0A3D6D429-F1
#
_entry.id   AF-A0A3D6D429-F1
#
_cell.length_a   1.000
_cell.length_b   1.000
_cell.length_c   1.000
_cell.angle_alpha   90.00
_cell.angle_beta   90.00
_cell.angle_gamma   90.00
#
_symmetry.space_group_name_H-M   'P 1'
#
loop_
_entity.id
_entity.type
_entity.pdbx_description
1 polymer ?
#
loop_
_entity_poly.entity_id
_entity_poly.type
_entity_poly.pdbx_seq_one_letter_code
_entity_poly.pdbx_strand_id
1 'polypeptide(L)'
;GVGEYNTYGGGPLEKVFPFPFHETTGAPGKGWVAVEIRRIGDEVTWVMDGQIIATISADKTLFGGNNVMIGYTDPFSSIANPGEENFVIFDNVEVTALDQGDVTPVVGVQVPGENVEDTETGLVQFQVAPVVEDQDSVVFTFIRQGDLSSPLDVTYHLEGSAREGADYERPSAQKVQFEAGAGETTLTLKLINDQEEELDESILLIIDMLWSVD
;
A
#
# COMPACT_ATOMS: atom_id res chain seq x y z
N GLY A 1 4.46 -6.72 -28.55
CA GLY A 1 3.11 -6.62 -28.00
C GLY A 1 3.07 -5.40 -27.15
N VAL A 2 1.96 -4.67 -27.19
CA VAL A 2 1.71 -3.48 -26.38
C VAL A 2 1.98 -3.85 -24.93
N GLY A 3 2.88 -3.10 -24.25
CA GLY A 3 3.05 -3.24 -22.81
C GLY A 3 1.68 -3.09 -22.19
N GLU A 4 1.22 -4.13 -21.50
CA GLU A 4 -0.11 -4.17 -20.94
C GLU A 4 -0.23 -2.99 -19.99
N TYR A 5 -1.05 -2.05 -20.44
CA TYR A 5 -1.66 -1.01 -19.65
C TYR A 5 -2.08 -1.65 -18.32
N ASN A 6 -1.68 -1.06 -17.19
CA ASN A 6 -2.51 -1.17 -16.00
C ASN A 6 -3.87 -0.56 -16.36
N THR A 7 -4.77 -1.38 -16.89
CA THR A 7 -6.13 -0.99 -17.31
C THR A 7 -7.04 -0.72 -16.12
N TYR A 8 -6.54 -0.87 -14.90
CA TYR A 8 -7.26 -0.55 -13.68
C TYR A 8 -7.02 0.91 -13.30
N GLY A 9 -7.74 1.81 -13.98
CA GLY A 9 -8.11 3.07 -13.37
C GLY A 9 -8.80 2.81 -12.02
N GLY A 10 -8.40 3.53 -10.98
CA GLY A 10 -8.90 3.38 -9.61
C GLY A 10 -8.01 2.55 -8.66
N GLY A 11 -6.83 2.09 -9.11
CA GLY A 11 -5.87 1.42 -8.24
C GLY A 11 -5.36 2.33 -7.10
N PRO A 12 -4.93 1.76 -5.95
CA PRO A 12 -4.53 2.54 -4.77
C PRO A 12 -3.39 3.52 -5.08
N LEU A 13 -2.46 3.18 -5.99
CA LEU A 13 -1.34 4.04 -6.39
C LEU A 13 -1.76 5.30 -7.14
N GLU A 14 -2.93 5.32 -7.79
CA GLU A 14 -3.46 6.56 -8.42
C GLU A 14 -3.82 7.61 -7.37
N LYS A 15 -4.16 7.17 -6.15
CA LYS A 15 -4.48 8.04 -5.02
C LYS A 15 -3.22 8.50 -4.29
N VAL A 16 -2.17 7.68 -4.29
CA VAL A 16 -0.85 8.03 -3.73
C VAL A 16 -0.10 9.01 -4.64
N PHE A 17 -0.19 8.85 -5.97
CA PHE A 17 0.46 9.73 -6.94
C PHE A 17 -0.55 10.46 -7.85
N PRO A 18 -1.15 11.58 -7.38
CA PRO A 18 -2.05 12.37 -8.21
C PRO A 18 -1.29 13.05 -9.36
N PHE A 19 -1.79 12.78 -10.57
CA PHE A 19 -1.29 13.08 -11.91
C PHE A 19 -0.61 14.46 -12.13
N PRO A 20 0.64 14.53 -12.62
CA PRO A 20 1.12 15.66 -13.41
C PRO A 20 0.76 15.51 -14.88
N PHE A 21 0.58 16.64 -15.57
CA PHE A 21 0.20 16.69 -16.98
C PHE A 21 1.16 15.86 -17.85
N HIS A 22 0.63 14.93 -18.66
CA HIS A 22 1.35 14.01 -19.58
C HIS A 22 2.03 12.77 -18.99
N GLU A 23 1.76 12.39 -17.73
CA GLU A 23 2.28 11.14 -17.17
C GLU A 23 1.28 9.97 -17.22
N THR A 24 1.73 8.76 -16.88
CA THR A 24 0.83 7.61 -16.70
C THR A 24 0.20 7.67 -15.31
N THR A 25 -1.10 7.37 -15.19
CA THR A 25 -1.77 7.37 -13.88
C THR A 25 -1.09 6.35 -12.94
N GLY A 26 -0.89 6.73 -11.68
CA GLY A 26 -0.20 5.89 -10.69
C GLY A 26 1.32 5.85 -10.83
N ALA A 27 1.91 6.61 -11.76
CA ALA A 27 3.34 6.83 -11.79
C ALA A 27 3.72 8.00 -10.84
N PRO A 28 4.83 7.90 -10.08
CA PRO A 28 5.36 9.01 -9.28
C PRO A 28 5.96 10.15 -10.14
N GLY A 29 5.88 10.05 -11.47
CA GLY A 29 6.64 10.85 -12.43
C GLY A 29 6.47 12.36 -12.30
N LYS A 30 7.53 13.10 -12.67
CA LYS A 30 7.60 14.58 -12.76
C LYS A 30 7.19 15.38 -11.50
N GLY A 31 6.98 14.71 -10.37
CA GLY A 31 6.82 15.31 -9.04
C GLY A 31 7.98 14.93 -8.11
N TRP A 32 8.16 15.71 -7.04
CA TRP A 32 8.98 15.27 -5.91
C TRP A 32 8.14 14.30 -5.07
N VAL A 33 8.67 13.10 -4.85
CA VAL A 33 8.09 12.06 -4.01
C VAL A 33 9.11 11.72 -2.94
N ALA A 34 8.70 11.70 -1.68
CA ALA A 34 9.53 11.21 -0.60
C ALA A 34 9.56 9.68 -0.69
N VAL A 35 10.76 9.10 -0.83
CA VAL A 35 10.94 7.64 -0.93
C VAL A 35 11.78 7.14 0.23
N GLU A 36 11.27 6.14 0.93
CA GLU A 36 12.03 5.35 1.89
C GLU A 36 12.09 3.90 1.41
N ILE A 37 13.30 3.32 1.41
CA ILE A 37 13.51 1.88 1.22
C ILE A 37 14.03 1.34 2.53
N ARG A 38 13.20 0.57 3.22
CA ARG A 38 13.51 0.02 4.54
C ARG A 38 13.81 -1.46 4.42
N ARG A 39 14.89 -1.92 5.07
CA ARG A 39 15.17 -3.34 5.25
C ARG A 39 15.21 -3.73 6.71
N ILE A 40 14.36 -4.69 7.11
CA ILE A 40 14.37 -5.30 8.44
C ILE A 40 14.51 -6.81 8.27
N GLY A 41 15.68 -7.35 8.63
CA GLY A 41 16.00 -8.75 8.37
C GLY A 41 16.00 -9.07 6.87
N ASP A 42 15.12 -9.98 6.47
CA ASP A 42 14.95 -10.41 5.07
C ASP A 42 13.85 -9.64 4.33
N GLU A 43 13.09 -8.80 5.01
CA GLU A 43 12.01 -8.03 4.41
C GLU A 43 12.51 -6.67 3.93
N VAL A 44 12.13 -6.29 2.71
CA VAL A 44 12.37 -4.96 2.14
C VAL A 44 11.04 -4.30 1.81
N THR A 45 10.84 -3.09 2.33
CA THR A 45 9.60 -2.32 2.19
C THR A 45 9.91 -1.00 1.49
N TRP A 46 9.16 -0.71 0.42
CA TRP A 46 9.17 0.58 -0.27
C TRP A 46 8.00 1.41 0.24
N VAL A 47 8.34 2.59 0.74
CA VAL A 47 7.40 3.58 1.20
C VAL A 47 7.56 4.81 0.33
N MET A 48 6.45 5.31 -0.20
CA MET A 48 6.42 6.55 -0.98
C MET A 48 5.37 7.49 -0.40
N ASP A 49 5.77 8.72 -0.11
CA ASP A 49 4.96 9.73 0.60
C ASP A 49 4.31 9.17 1.88
N GLY A 50 5.02 8.29 2.58
CA GLY A 50 4.54 7.64 3.82
C GLY A 50 3.62 6.44 3.63
N GLN A 51 3.26 6.08 2.38
CA GLN A 51 2.44 4.91 2.07
C GLN A 51 3.32 3.73 1.65
N ILE A 52 3.07 2.55 2.20
CA ILE A 52 3.71 1.33 1.71
C ILE A 52 3.18 1.01 0.31
N ILE A 53 4.06 0.97 -0.68
CA ILE A 53 3.70 0.62 -2.06
C ILE A 53 4.13 -0.80 -2.45
N ALA A 54 5.10 -1.38 -1.73
CA ALA A 54 5.54 -2.75 -1.92
C ALA A 54 6.27 -3.26 -0.69
N THR A 55 6.06 -4.53 -0.36
CA THR A 55 6.85 -5.27 0.62
C THR A 55 7.28 -6.60 -0.01
N ILE A 56 8.57 -6.90 0.06
CA ILE A 56 9.16 -8.11 -0.49
C ILE A 56 9.79 -8.88 0.66
N SER A 57 9.15 -10.00 1.02
CA SER A 57 9.54 -10.87 2.14
C SER A 57 9.89 -12.30 1.71
N ALA A 58 9.42 -12.75 0.55
CA ALA A 58 9.52 -14.14 0.10
C ALA A 58 10.50 -14.37 -1.06
N ASP A 59 10.58 -13.45 -2.03
CA ASP A 59 11.42 -13.64 -3.23
C ASP A 59 12.83 -13.07 -3.03
N LYS A 60 13.72 -13.91 -2.49
CA LYS A 60 15.12 -13.57 -2.22
C LYS A 60 15.97 -13.41 -3.48
N THR A 61 15.44 -13.75 -4.67
CA THR A 61 16.18 -13.70 -5.93
C THR A 61 16.26 -12.29 -6.50
N LEU A 62 15.29 -11.43 -6.14
CA LEU A 62 15.22 -10.03 -6.57
C LEU A 62 16.18 -9.11 -5.79
N PHE A 63 16.51 -9.46 -4.54
CA PHE A 63 17.39 -8.66 -3.65
C PHE A 63 18.45 -9.53 -2.98
N GLY A 64 19.41 -10.01 -3.76
CA GLY A 64 20.58 -10.72 -3.24
C GLY A 64 21.55 -9.78 -2.51
N GLY A 65 22.02 -10.18 -1.33
CA GLY A 65 23.02 -9.44 -0.55
C GLY A 65 22.42 -8.30 0.29
N ASN A 66 23.22 -7.30 0.64
CA ASN A 66 22.83 -6.16 1.51
C ASN A 66 22.55 -4.87 0.72
N ASN A 67 22.47 -4.97 -0.61
CA ASN A 67 22.30 -3.80 -1.47
C ASN A 67 20.81 -3.55 -1.73
N VAL A 68 20.41 -2.29 -1.67
CA VAL A 68 19.13 -1.82 -2.20
C VAL A 68 19.39 -1.03 -3.47
N MET A 69 18.46 -1.12 -4.43
CA MET A 69 18.53 -0.36 -5.67
C MET A 69 17.67 0.89 -5.53
N ILE A 70 18.23 2.03 -5.94
CA ILE A 70 17.50 3.29 -6.10
C ILE A 70 17.57 3.65 -7.59
N GLY A 71 16.42 3.80 -8.26
CA GLY A 71 16.31 4.20 -9.67
C GLY A 71 15.59 3.22 -10.58
N TYR A 72 15.56 3.53 -11.88
CA TYR A 72 14.90 2.70 -12.89
C TYR A 72 15.68 1.44 -13.18
N THR A 73 14.99 0.31 -13.13
CA THR A 73 15.36 -0.88 -13.88
C THR A 73 14.38 -0.96 -15.03
N ASP A 74 14.87 -0.91 -16.27
CA ASP A 74 14.06 -1.25 -17.45
C ASP A 74 14.35 -2.71 -17.78
N PRO A 75 13.54 -3.67 -17.28
CA PRO A 75 13.77 -5.09 -17.54
C PRO A 75 13.48 -5.46 -19.00
N PHE A 76 12.93 -4.54 -19.80
CA PHE A 76 12.62 -4.75 -21.21
C PHE A 76 13.49 -3.85 -22.08
N SER A 77 13.83 -4.33 -23.28
CA SER A 77 14.54 -3.48 -24.25
C SER A 77 13.54 -2.51 -24.88
N SER A 78 13.30 -1.38 -24.22
CA SER A 78 12.48 -0.28 -24.72
C SER A 78 13.29 1.00 -24.89
N ILE A 79 12.76 1.98 -25.62
CA ILE A 79 13.37 3.32 -25.75
C ILE A 79 12.40 4.34 -25.20
N ALA A 80 12.85 5.13 -24.22
CA ALA A 80 12.14 6.33 -23.81
C ALA A 80 12.05 7.32 -24.99
N ASN A 81 10.92 8.02 -25.11
CA ASN A 81 10.69 8.99 -26.17
C ASN A 81 9.88 10.19 -25.64
N PRO A 82 10.47 11.40 -25.55
CA PRO A 82 11.86 11.73 -25.93
C PRO A 82 12.87 11.06 -24.97
N GLY A 83 14.00 10.59 -25.52
CA GLY A 83 15.02 9.88 -24.74
C GLY A 83 15.70 10.77 -23.70
N GLU A 84 15.68 12.09 -23.94
CA GLU A 84 16.20 13.12 -23.05
C GLU A 84 15.40 13.26 -21.75
N GLU A 85 14.18 12.72 -21.68
CA GLU A 85 13.36 12.69 -20.45
C GLU A 85 13.60 11.44 -19.60
N ASN A 86 14.51 10.53 -20.02
CA ASN A 86 14.79 9.30 -19.27
C ASN A 86 15.85 9.52 -18.18
N PHE A 87 15.47 10.20 -17.11
CA PHE A 87 16.31 10.33 -15.93
C PHE A 87 15.46 10.38 -14.67
N VAL A 88 16.10 10.09 -13.54
CA VAL A 88 15.55 10.35 -12.21
C VAL A 88 16.51 11.27 -11.50
N ILE A 89 15.96 12.30 -10.83
CA ILE A 89 16.72 13.17 -9.95
C ILE A 89 16.47 12.69 -8.53
N PHE A 90 17.54 12.44 -7.79
CA PHE A 90 17.51 12.23 -6.36
C PHE A 90 18.08 13.46 -5.68
N ASP A 91 17.46 13.88 -4.60
CA ASP A 91 17.97 14.90 -3.70
C ASP A 91 17.81 14.41 -2.26
N ASN A 92 18.61 14.95 -1.34
CA ASN A 92 18.59 14.61 0.08
C ASN A 92 18.71 13.09 0.37
N VAL A 93 19.54 12.38 -0.41
CA VAL A 93 19.76 10.94 -0.20
C VAL A 93 20.55 10.72 1.09
N GLU A 94 19.93 10.03 2.03
CA GLU A 94 20.52 9.60 3.29
C GLU A 94 20.51 8.07 3.41
N VAL A 95 21.56 7.51 4.02
CA VAL A 95 21.63 6.08 4.35
C VAL A 95 21.89 5.96 5.84
N THR A 96 20.90 5.47 6.56
CA THR A 96 20.96 5.29 8.01
C THR A 96 21.00 3.80 8.35
N ALA A 97 21.99 3.40 9.14
CA ALA A 97 21.99 2.06 9.74
C ALA A 97 20.92 2.03 10.83
N LEU A 98 19.96 1.12 10.71
CA LEU A 98 18.90 0.98 11.70
C LEU A 98 19.41 0.13 12.86
N ASP A 99 19.58 0.73 14.03
CA ASP A 99 19.61 -0.03 15.29
C ASP A 99 18.18 -0.53 15.59
N GLN A 100 18.03 -1.66 16.29
CA GLN A 100 16.70 -2.13 16.67
C GLN A 100 16.02 -1.09 17.57
N GLY A 101 15.05 -0.35 17.03
CA GLY A 101 14.09 0.46 17.81
C GLY A 101 13.99 1.96 17.47
N ASP A 102 14.86 2.53 16.62
CA ASP A 102 14.81 3.97 16.30
C ASP A 102 14.48 4.23 14.82
N VAL A 103 13.46 3.53 14.35
CA VAL A 103 13.00 3.61 12.96
C VAL A 103 11.56 4.09 13.00
N THR A 104 11.26 5.22 12.33
CA THR A 104 9.90 5.79 12.26
C THR A 104 8.90 4.67 11.96
N PRO A 105 7.86 4.46 12.77
CA PRO A 105 6.94 3.36 12.56
C PRO A 105 6.26 3.50 11.19
N VAL A 106 6.20 2.39 10.46
CA VAL A 106 5.46 2.30 9.21
C VAL A 106 4.31 1.35 9.43
N VAL A 107 3.12 1.74 8.94
CA VAL A 107 1.89 0.99 9.12
C VAL A 107 1.33 0.58 7.77
N GLY A 108 1.09 -0.71 7.62
CA GLY A 108 0.37 -1.30 6.49
C GLY A 108 -0.96 -1.88 6.93
N VAL A 109 -1.82 -2.20 5.95
CA VAL A 109 -3.08 -2.92 6.18
C VAL A 109 -3.07 -4.21 5.38
N GLN A 110 -3.54 -5.28 6.01
CA GLN A 110 -3.81 -6.57 5.40
C GLN A 110 -5.28 -6.93 5.56
N VAL A 111 -5.80 -7.62 4.54
CA VAL A 111 -7.12 -8.24 4.52
C VAL A 111 -6.97 -9.71 4.14
N PRO A 112 -7.92 -10.58 4.53
CA PRO A 112 -7.92 -11.97 4.09
C PRO A 112 -7.94 -12.08 2.55
N GLY A 113 -7.17 -13.02 2.00
CA GLY A 113 -7.06 -13.22 0.57
C GLY A 113 -5.92 -14.18 0.24
N GLU A 114 -5.68 -14.38 -1.05
CA GLU A 114 -4.63 -15.25 -1.53
C GLU A 114 -3.94 -14.67 -2.77
N ASN A 115 -2.67 -15.05 -2.96
CA ASN A 115 -1.94 -14.75 -4.18
C ASN A 115 -2.34 -15.76 -5.25
N VAL A 116 -2.98 -15.29 -6.31
CA VAL A 116 -3.45 -16.10 -7.44
C VAL A 116 -2.57 -15.78 -8.64
N GLU A 117 -2.06 -16.82 -9.30
CA GLU A 117 -1.38 -16.66 -10.58
C GLU A 117 -2.43 -16.52 -11.69
N ASP A 118 -2.38 -15.41 -12.41
CA ASP A 118 -3.11 -15.25 -13.66
C ASP A 118 -2.47 -16.16 -14.71
N THR A 119 -3.21 -17.16 -15.15
CA THR A 119 -2.72 -18.17 -16.09
C THR A 119 -2.45 -17.64 -17.51
N GLU A 120 -2.99 -16.48 -17.88
CA GLU A 120 -2.76 -15.85 -19.18
C GLU A 120 -1.48 -15.01 -19.17
N THR A 121 -1.25 -14.25 -18.09
CA THR A 121 -0.10 -13.33 -17.97
C THR A 121 1.09 -13.95 -17.23
N GLY A 122 0.88 -15.01 -16.45
CA GLY A 122 1.86 -15.58 -15.52
C GLY A 122 2.17 -14.67 -14.33
N LEU A 123 1.38 -13.61 -14.13
CA LEU A 123 1.57 -12.67 -13.03
C LEU A 123 0.85 -13.17 -11.78
N VAL A 124 1.50 -13.03 -10.64
CA VAL A 124 0.87 -13.28 -9.35
C VAL A 124 0.18 -12.00 -8.87
N GLN A 125 -1.12 -12.08 -8.64
CA GLN A 125 -1.93 -10.98 -8.14
C GLN A 125 -2.54 -11.36 -6.80
N PHE A 126 -2.64 -10.40 -5.89
CA PHE A 126 -3.37 -10.62 -4.65
C PHE A 126 -4.88 -10.51 -4.91
N GLN A 127 -5.61 -11.57 -4.64
CA GLN A 127 -7.06 -11.62 -4.69
C GLN A 127 -7.61 -11.57 -3.26
N VAL A 128 -8.35 -10.50 -2.94
CA VAL A 128 -9.06 -10.36 -1.67
C VAL A 128 -10.13 -11.46 -1.56
N ALA A 129 -10.26 -12.08 -0.39
CA ALA A 129 -11.35 -13.01 -0.13
C ALA A 129 -12.67 -12.24 -0.06
N PRO A 130 -13.67 -12.56 -0.90
CA PRO A 130 -14.94 -11.86 -0.87
C PRO A 130 -15.65 -12.12 0.48
N VAL A 131 -16.26 -11.06 1.01
CA VAL A 131 -17.15 -11.15 2.16
C VAL A 131 -18.59 -11.04 1.66
N VAL A 132 -19.48 -11.84 2.22
CA VAL A 132 -20.91 -11.78 1.95
C VAL A 132 -21.59 -11.04 3.11
N GLU A 133 -22.63 -10.27 2.83
CA GLU A 133 -23.32 -9.44 3.84
C GLU A 133 -23.88 -10.23 5.03
N ASP A 134 -24.13 -11.54 4.86
CA ASP A 134 -24.59 -12.43 5.93
C ASP A 134 -23.47 -12.82 6.91
N GLN A 135 -22.22 -12.46 6.61
CA GLN A 135 -21.14 -12.44 7.59
C GLN A 135 -21.35 -11.26 8.54
N ASP A 136 -21.22 -11.51 9.85
CA ASP A 136 -21.39 -10.45 10.85
C ASP A 136 -20.41 -9.27 10.64
N SER A 137 -19.21 -9.49 10.10
CA SER A 137 -18.19 -8.44 9.98
C SER A 137 -17.05 -8.77 9.02
N VAL A 138 -16.39 -7.73 8.52
CA VAL A 138 -15.06 -7.78 7.89
C VAL A 138 -13.98 -7.26 8.85
N VAL A 139 -12.77 -7.81 8.75
CA VAL A 139 -11.63 -7.42 9.60
C VAL A 139 -10.48 -6.90 8.75
N PHE A 140 -10.04 -5.68 9.05
CA PHE A 140 -8.79 -5.10 8.55
C PHE A 140 -7.72 -5.26 9.63
N THR A 141 -6.60 -5.88 9.27
CA THR A 141 -5.45 -6.06 10.17
C THR A 141 -4.41 -5.01 9.85
N PHE A 142 -4.11 -4.14 10.82
CA PHE A 142 -3.06 -3.15 10.69
C PHE A 142 -1.77 -3.74 11.25
N ILE A 143 -0.68 -3.60 10.49
CA ILE A 143 0.64 -4.11 10.87
C ILE A 143 1.58 -2.92 11.00
N ARG A 144 2.27 -2.83 12.13
CA ARG A 144 3.26 -1.81 12.45
C ARG A 144 4.66 -2.42 12.48
N GLN A 145 5.58 -1.77 11.79
CA GLN A 145 7.00 -2.14 11.75
C GLN A 145 7.88 -0.97 12.16
N GLY A 146 9.11 -1.26 12.59
CA GLY A 146 10.05 -0.25 13.09
C GLY A 146 9.94 -0.08 14.60
N ASP A 147 9.91 1.16 15.09
CA ASP A 147 9.77 1.45 16.51
C ASP A 147 8.38 1.07 17.01
N LEU A 148 8.34 0.18 18.01
CA LEU A 148 7.13 -0.25 18.72
C LEU A 148 7.07 0.30 20.15
N SER A 149 8.09 1.02 20.62
CA SER A 149 8.29 1.35 22.04
C SER A 149 7.16 2.18 22.64
N SER A 150 6.54 3.04 21.84
CA SER A 150 5.46 3.95 22.23
C SER A 150 4.14 3.60 21.54
N PRO A 151 2.97 3.87 22.15
CA PRO A 151 1.69 3.68 21.47
C PRO A 151 1.58 4.60 20.24
N LEU A 152 0.82 4.17 19.24
CA LEU A 152 0.62 4.91 17.98
C LEU A 152 -0.85 4.91 17.60
N ASP A 153 -1.44 6.09 17.45
CA ASP A 153 -2.76 6.28 16.86
C ASP A 153 -2.61 6.41 15.34
N VAL A 154 -3.40 5.63 14.60
CA VAL A 154 -3.43 5.65 13.13
C VAL A 154 -4.84 6.01 12.68
N THR A 155 -4.99 7.17 12.06
CA THR A 155 -6.25 7.61 11.44
C THR A 155 -6.42 6.98 10.08
N TYR A 156 -7.66 6.69 9.72
CA TYR A 156 -8.01 6.13 8.42
C TYR A 156 -9.36 6.69 7.97
N HIS A 157 -9.61 6.62 6.67
CA HIS A 157 -10.94 6.80 6.11
C HIS A 157 -11.34 5.61 5.24
N LEU A 158 -12.66 5.47 5.02
CA LEU A 158 -13.25 4.45 4.17
C LEU A 158 -13.77 5.09 2.89
N GLU A 159 -13.52 4.42 1.79
CA GLU A 159 -14.08 4.69 0.47
C GLU A 159 -14.63 3.38 -0.12
N GLY A 160 -15.01 3.40 -1.40
CA GLY A 160 -15.58 2.26 -2.10
C GLY A 160 -16.98 2.54 -2.61
N SER A 161 -17.65 1.51 -3.11
CA SER A 161 -19.03 1.61 -3.56
C SER A 161 -20.04 1.38 -2.43
N ALA A 162 -19.67 0.56 -1.44
CA ALA A 162 -20.49 0.30 -0.27
C ALA A 162 -20.61 1.57 0.61
N ARG A 163 -21.81 1.79 1.13
CA ARG A 163 -22.27 2.97 1.84
C ARG A 163 -22.41 2.70 3.33
N GLU A 164 -21.80 3.60 4.10
CA GLU A 164 -21.99 3.63 5.55
C GLU A 164 -23.47 3.81 5.93
N GLY A 165 -23.97 2.92 6.78
CA GLY A 165 -25.33 2.91 7.28
C GLY A 165 -26.35 2.19 6.40
N ALA A 166 -25.98 1.81 5.17
CA ALA A 166 -26.73 0.85 4.35
C ALA A 166 -26.06 -0.53 4.44
N ASP A 167 -24.77 -0.61 4.11
CA ASP A 167 -24.09 -1.89 3.87
C ASP A 167 -23.14 -2.27 5.01
N TYR A 168 -22.71 -1.28 5.80
CA TYR A 168 -21.93 -1.47 7.02
C TYR A 168 -22.23 -0.42 8.09
N GLU A 169 -22.03 -0.79 9.35
CA GLU A 169 -22.19 0.14 10.47
C GLU A 169 -21.01 1.13 10.55
N ARG A 170 -21.32 2.41 10.84
CA ARG A 170 -20.29 3.42 11.11
C ARG A 170 -19.32 2.94 12.20
N PRO A 171 -18.00 2.92 11.94
CA PRO A 171 -17.01 2.65 12.98
C PRO A 171 -17.13 3.61 14.17
N SER A 172 -16.89 3.09 15.38
CA SER A 172 -16.94 3.90 16.60
C SER A 172 -15.88 5.02 16.65
N ALA A 173 -14.78 4.84 15.92
CA ALA A 173 -13.74 5.83 15.71
C ALA A 173 -13.13 5.66 14.32
N GLN A 174 -12.69 6.75 13.69
CA GLN A 174 -11.92 6.75 12.43
C GLN A 174 -10.41 6.63 12.70
N LYS A 175 -10.06 5.81 13.70
CA LYS A 175 -8.68 5.52 14.06
C LYS A 175 -8.55 4.15 14.71
N VAL A 176 -7.40 3.52 14.55
CA VAL A 176 -6.95 2.36 15.33
C VAL A 176 -5.78 2.77 16.22
N GLN A 177 -5.64 2.10 17.36
CA GLN A 177 -4.54 2.32 18.29
C GLN A 177 -3.66 1.07 18.36
N PHE A 178 -2.36 1.27 18.17
CA PHE A 178 -1.34 0.31 18.58
C PHE A 178 -0.93 0.65 20.00
N GLU A 179 -1.00 -0.33 20.90
CA GLU A 179 -0.42 -0.22 22.22
C GLU A 179 1.12 -0.24 22.15
N ALA A 180 1.78 0.23 23.21
CA ALA A 180 3.23 0.10 23.33
C ALA A 180 3.66 -1.37 23.23
N GLY A 181 4.59 -1.66 22.32
CA GLY A 181 5.10 -2.99 22.00
C GLY A 181 4.26 -3.78 21.00
N ALA A 182 3.10 -3.28 20.56
CA ALA A 182 2.22 -3.99 19.63
C ALA A 182 2.66 -3.76 18.17
N GLY A 183 2.94 -4.86 17.46
CA GLY A 183 3.16 -4.87 16.01
C GLY A 183 1.88 -5.04 15.19
N GLU A 184 0.75 -5.34 15.83
CA GLU A 184 -0.53 -5.60 15.16
C GLU A 184 -1.70 -5.00 15.95
N THR A 185 -2.72 -4.53 15.24
CA THR A 185 -4.03 -4.16 15.76
C THR A 185 -5.09 -4.36 14.67
N THR A 186 -6.38 -4.30 15.00
CA THR A 186 -7.45 -4.60 14.03
C THR A 186 -8.58 -3.59 14.06
N LEU A 187 -9.16 -3.31 12.89
CA LEU A 187 -10.49 -2.72 12.76
C LEU A 187 -11.48 -3.82 12.36
N THR A 188 -12.52 -4.02 13.18
CA THR A 188 -13.66 -4.86 12.82
C THR A 188 -14.80 -3.96 12.35
N LEU A 189 -15.26 -4.16 11.12
CA LEU A 189 -16.35 -3.41 10.52
C LEU A 189 -17.56 -4.34 10.41
N LYS A 190 -18.64 -4.00 11.10
CA LYS A 190 -19.86 -4.81 11.12
C LYS A 190 -20.65 -4.60 9.83
N LEU A 191 -20.98 -5.69 9.14
CA LEU A 191 -21.79 -5.63 7.93
C LEU A 191 -23.26 -5.55 8.31
N ILE A 192 -24.05 -4.94 7.43
CA ILE A 192 -25.50 -4.89 7.56
C ILE A 192 -26.05 -5.88 6.53
N ASN A 193 -26.69 -6.94 7.01
CA ASN A 193 -27.45 -7.85 6.17
C ASN A 193 -28.88 -7.31 6.05
N ASP A 194 -29.24 -6.81 4.87
CA ASP A 194 -30.57 -6.30 4.63
C ASP A 194 -31.35 -7.13 3.59
N GLN A 195 -32.32 -6.54 2.90
CA GLN A 195 -33.16 -7.22 1.92
C GLN A 195 -33.18 -6.49 0.58
N GLU A 196 -32.37 -5.44 0.43
CA GLU A 196 -32.19 -4.76 -0.83
C GLU A 196 -31.33 -5.64 -1.75
N GLU A 197 -31.69 -5.70 -3.03
CA GLU A 197 -30.92 -6.46 -4.01
C GLU A 197 -29.89 -5.51 -4.63
N GLU A 198 -28.62 -5.82 -4.41
CA GLU A 198 -27.50 -4.98 -4.81
C GLU A 198 -26.52 -5.74 -5.72
N LEU A 199 -25.62 -4.98 -6.38
CA LEU A 199 -24.51 -5.55 -7.13
C LEU A 199 -23.32 -5.77 -6.19
N ASP A 200 -22.28 -6.46 -6.66
CA ASP A 200 -21.03 -6.57 -5.92
C ASP A 200 -20.46 -5.18 -5.59
N GLU A 201 -20.15 -4.98 -4.31
CA GLU A 201 -19.63 -3.72 -3.80
C GLU A 201 -18.23 -3.84 -3.20
N SER A 202 -17.64 -2.70 -2.88
CA SER A 202 -16.28 -2.61 -2.34
C SER A 202 -16.23 -1.68 -1.13
N ILE A 203 -15.39 -2.07 -0.17
CA ILE A 203 -14.95 -1.23 0.94
C ILE A 203 -13.43 -1.08 0.82
N LEU A 204 -12.96 0.15 0.70
CA LEU A 204 -11.55 0.49 0.61
C LEU A 204 -11.14 1.26 1.87
N LEU A 205 -10.16 0.71 2.60
CA LEU A 205 -9.56 1.41 3.74
C LEU A 205 -8.29 2.13 3.30
N ILE A 206 -8.19 3.41 3.64
CA ILE A 206 -7.03 4.24 3.35
C ILE A 206 -6.48 4.79 4.67
N ILE A 207 -5.21 4.51 4.95
CA ILE A 207 -4.50 5.11 6.08
C ILE A 207 -4.23 6.58 5.73
N ASP A 208 -4.67 7.49 6.60
CA ASP A 208 -4.35 8.90 6.47
C ASP A 208 -2.87 9.10 6.81
N MET A 209 -2.18 9.93 6.02
CA MET A 209 -0.72 10.09 6.12
C MET A 209 -0.27 10.37 7.56
N LEU A 210 0.66 9.55 8.05
CA LEU A 210 1.18 9.61 9.42
C LEU A 210 2.32 10.62 9.62
N TRP A 211 2.70 11.41 8.61
CA TRP A 211 3.80 12.36 8.74
C TRP A 211 3.32 13.80 8.91
N SER A 212 3.72 14.39 10.04
CA SER A 212 3.94 15.83 10.14
C SER A 212 5.41 16.06 9.77
N VAL A 213 5.70 16.86 8.75
CA VAL A 213 6.99 17.56 8.71
C VAL A 213 6.90 18.68 9.74
N ASP A 214 7.74 18.59 10.76
CA ASP A 214 8.15 19.78 11.48
C ASP A 214 9.08 20.64 10.60
#